data_AF-A0A379Y991-F1
#
_entry.id   AF-A0A379Y991-F1
#
_cell.length_a   1.000
_cell.length_b   1.000
_cell.length_c   1.000
_cell.angle_alpha   90.00
_cell.angle_beta   90.00
_cell.angle_gamma   90.00
#
_symmetry.space_group_name_H-M   'P 1'
#
loop_
_entity.id
_entity.type
_entity.pdbx_description
1 polymer ?
#
loop_
_entity_poly.entity_id
_entity_poly.type
_entity_poly.pdbx_seq_one_letter_code
_entity_poly.pdbx_strand_id
1 'polypeptide(L)' 'MSEQNSTEMAFQIQRIYTKDISFEAPNAPQVFQQEWQPEVKLDLDTASQPAG' A
#
# COMPACT_ATOMS: atom_id res chain seq x y z
N MET A 1 -8.07 -44.09 -19.19
CA MET A 1 -7.51 -43.21 -18.14
C MET A 1 -7.44 -41.83 -18.75
N SER A 2 -8.38 -40.97 -18.40
CA SER A 2 -8.51 -39.63 -18.96
C SER A 2 -7.64 -38.70 -18.11
N GLU A 3 -6.57 -38.16 -18.66
CA GLU A 3 -5.71 -37.20 -17.97
C GLU A 3 -6.47 -35.88 -17.78
N GLN A 4 -6.93 -35.61 -16.56
CA GLN A 4 -7.39 -34.28 -16.15
C GLN A 4 -6.15 -33.41 -15.94
N ASN A 5 -5.82 -32.59 -16.95
CA ASN A 5 -4.83 -31.54 -16.80
C ASN A 5 -5.46 -30.40 -15.98
N SER A 6 -5.29 -30.48 -14.65
CA SER A 6 -5.61 -29.39 -13.73
C SER A 6 -4.53 -28.32 -13.91
N THR A 7 -4.80 -27.30 -14.72
CA THR A 7 -3.96 -26.10 -14.76
C THR A 7 -4.05 -25.43 -13.39
N GLU A 8 -3.11 -25.71 -12.50
CA GLU A 8 -2.94 -24.95 -11.26
C GLU A 8 -2.67 -23.48 -11.63
N MET A 9 -3.43 -22.56 -11.02
CA MET A 9 -3.17 -21.14 -11.19
C MET A 9 -1.79 -20.81 -10.64
N ALA A 10 -0.83 -20.56 -11.54
CA ALA A 10 0.49 -20.09 -11.18
C ALA A 10 0.44 -18.57 -10.95
N PHE A 11 0.62 -18.14 -9.70
CA PHE A 11 0.81 -16.73 -9.34
C PHE A 11 2.30 -16.46 -9.11
N GLN A 12 2.86 -15.47 -9.81
CA GLN A 12 4.24 -15.03 -9.62
C GLN A 12 4.28 -13.53 -9.35
N ILE A 13 5.01 -13.12 -8.32
CA ILE A 13 5.25 -11.70 -8.01
C ILE A 13 6.32 -11.19 -8.97
N GLN A 14 5.94 -10.25 -9.84
CA GLN A 14 6.88 -9.66 -10.81
C GLN A 14 7.72 -8.54 -10.19
N ARG A 15 7.09 -7.63 -9.44
CA ARG A 15 7.77 -6.48 -8.84
C ARG A 15 6.94 -5.88 -7.71
N ILE A 16 7.62 -5.46 -6.65
CA ILE A 16 7.07 -4.62 -5.58
C ILE A 16 7.85 -3.31 -5.60
N TYR A 17 7.15 -2.18 -5.64
CA TYR A 17 7.75 -0.84 -5.63
C TYR A 17 6.77 0.19 -5.09
N THR A 18 7.29 1.28 -4.55
CA THR A 18 6.47 2.42 -4.11
C THR A 18 6.06 3.26 -5.31
N LYS A 19 4.76 3.50 -5.48
CA LYS A 19 4.23 4.33 -6.57
C LYS A 19 4.32 5.82 -6.27
N ASP A 20 3.98 6.20 -5.05
CA ASP A 20 3.90 7.59 -4.61
C ASP A 20 4.16 7.68 -3.11
N ILE A 21 4.79 8.77 -2.67
CA ILE A 21 5.02 9.10 -1.26
C ILE A 21 4.81 10.61 -1.12
N SER A 22 4.00 11.02 -0.15
CA SER A 22 3.89 12.41 0.27
C SER A 22 4.18 12.54 1.76
N PHE A 23 4.88 13.62 2.12
CA PHE A 23 5.11 14.02 3.51
C PHE A 23 5.02 15.54 3.60
N GLU A 24 4.20 16.03 4.53
CA GLU A 24 3.96 17.45 4.73
C GLU A 24 4.00 17.79 6.23
N ALA A 25 4.68 18.88 6.57
CA ALA A 25 4.80 19.38 7.94
C ALA A 25 4.43 20.87 7.99
N PRO A 26 3.13 21.21 7.87
CA PRO A 26 2.70 22.60 7.64
C PRO A 26 3.05 23.56 8.78
N ASN A 27 3.15 23.05 10.01
CA ASN A 27 3.44 23.84 11.21
C ASN A 27 4.89 23.68 11.70
N ALA A 28 5.79 23.17 10.87
CA ALA A 28 7.21 23.11 11.21
C ALA A 28 7.87 24.50 11.04
N PRO A 29 8.73 24.94 11.99
CA PRO A 29 9.18 24.26 13.20
C PRO A 29 8.31 24.54 14.45
N GLN A 30 7.28 25.37 14.38
CA GLN A 30 6.50 25.84 15.53
C GLN A 30 5.89 24.70 16.36
N VAL A 31 5.60 23.55 15.74
CA VAL A 31 5.14 22.33 16.42
C VAL A 31 6.07 21.87 17.57
N PHE A 32 7.38 22.17 17.50
CA PHE A 32 8.34 21.77 18.54
C PHE A 32 8.19 22.50 19.88
N GLN A 33 7.38 23.57 19.93
CA GLN A 33 7.14 24.34 21.16
C GLN A 33 5.87 23.89 21.90
N GLN A 34 5.05 23.05 21.26
CA GLN A 34 3.79 22.59 21.81
C GLN A 34 3.99 21.33 22.66
N GLU A 35 3.10 21.10 23.63
CA GLU A 35 3.08 19.84 24.37
C GLU A 35 2.73 18.69 23.40
N TRP A 36 3.48 17.60 23.47
CA TRP A 36 3.33 16.49 22.55
C TRP A 36 2.08 15.66 22.85
N GLN A 37 1.00 15.88 22.09
CA GLN A 37 -0.24 15.09 22.14
C GLN A 37 -0.74 14.81 20.71
N PRO A 38 -0.14 13.85 19.98
CA PRO A 38 -0.47 13.58 18.59
C PRO A 38 -1.79 12.81 18.44
N GLU A 39 -2.56 13.12 17.40
CA GLU A 39 -3.67 12.30 16.90
C GLU A 39 -3.25 11.66 15.57
N VAL A 40 -3.42 10.35 15.44
CA VAL A 40 -3.05 9.60 14.23
C VAL A 40 -4.31 9.11 13.53
N LYS A 41 -4.44 9.40 12.23
CA LYS A 41 -5.50 8.91 11.34
C LYS A 41 -4.88 8.03 10.25
N LEU A 42 -5.50 6.89 9.98
CA LEU A 42 -5.06 5.92 8.98
C LEU A 42 -6.19 5.63 8.00
N ASP A 43 -5.99 6.00 6.74
CA ASP A 43 -6.88 5.69 5.61
C ASP A 43 -6.13 4.81 4.61
N LEU A 44 -6.76 3.71 4.15
CA LEU A 44 -6.16 2.73 3.24
C LEU A 44 -7.05 2.52 2.02
N ASP A 45 -6.52 2.86 0.84
CA ASP A 45 -7.17 2.62 -0.47
C ASP A 45 -6.43 1.51 -1.24
N THR A 46 -7.17 0.59 -1.85
CA THR A 46 -6.62 -0.49 -2.69
C THR A 46 -7.20 -0.40 -4.10
N ALA A 47 -6.32 -0.29 -5.10
CA ALA A 47 -6.69 -0.35 -6.52
C ALA A 47 -6.28 -1.71 -7.11
N SER A 48 -7.23 -2.43 -7.70
CA SER A 48 -6.97 -3.68 -8.43
C SER A 48 -7.34 -3.53 -9.91
N GLN A 49 -6.52 -4.11 -10.79
CA GLN A 49 -6.86 -4.31 -12.19
C GLN A 49 -7.14 -5.81 -12.39
N PRO A 50 -8.28 -6.19 -12.97
CA PRO A 50 -8.56 -7.60 -13.23
C PRO A 50 -7.53 -8.15 -14.21
N ALA A 51 -6.96 -9.30 -13.87
CA ALA A 51 -6.20 -10.10 -14.83
C ALA A 51 -7.22 -10.67 -15.84
N GLY A 52 -7.00 -10.39 -17.12
CA GLY A 52 -7.75 -11.02 -18.22
C GLY A 52 -7.36 -12.47 -18.40
#